data_AF-A0A7U7GCJ9-F1
#
_entry.id   AF-A0A7U7GCJ9-F1
#
_cell.length_a   1.000
_cell.length_b   1.000
_cell.length_c   1.000
_cell.angle_alpha   90.00
_cell.angle_beta   90.00
_cell.angle_gamma   90.00
#
_symmetry.space_group_name_H-M   'P 1'
#
loop_
_entity.id
_entity.type
_entity.pdbx_description
1 polymer ?
#
loop_
_entity_poly.entity_id
_entity_poly.type
_entity_poly.pdbx_seq_one_letter_code
_entity_poly.pdbx_strand_id
1 'polypeptide(L)'
;MTDRFIRLRELPSITGISARSVAYLRDRGDFPEPRRLTAKSVGFLESEIMMWMQNRPIAQPDGRSCIRATGETWRGQEAEVAT
;
A
#
# COMPACT_ATOMS: atom_id res chain seq x y z
N MET A 1 7.33 -28.11 -7.08
CA MET A 1 6.57 -26.84 -7.01
C MET A 1 7.44 -25.73 -7.56
N THR A 2 6.93 -24.95 -8.52
CA THR A 2 7.69 -23.87 -9.17
C THR A 2 7.22 -22.56 -8.56
N ASP A 3 8.06 -21.93 -7.73
CA ASP A 3 7.72 -20.62 -7.16
C ASP A 3 7.69 -19.56 -8.27
N ARG A 4 6.57 -18.85 -8.39
CA ARG A 4 6.40 -17.81 -9.41
C ARG A 4 6.92 -16.48 -8.89
N PHE A 5 7.55 -15.72 -9.78
CA PHE A 5 7.89 -14.34 -9.48
C PHE A 5 6.73 -13.39 -9.72
N ILE A 6 6.39 -12.61 -8.70
CA ILE A 6 5.39 -11.55 -8.75
C ILE A 6 6.09 -10.23 -9.06
N ARG A 7 5.58 -9.51 -10.07
CA ARG A 7 6.09 -8.17 -10.43
C ARG A 7 5.45 -7.10 -9.55
N LEU A 8 6.11 -5.95 -9.46
CA LEU A 8 5.64 -4.80 -8.69
C LEU A 8 4.25 -4.28 -9.14
N ARG A 9 3.88 -4.52 -10.40
CA ARG A 9 2.54 -4.21 -10.95
C ARG A 9 1.45 -5.16 -10.46
N GLU A 10 1.79 -6.42 -10.17
CA GLU A 10 0.86 -7.47 -9.74
C GLU A 10 0.73 -7.51 -8.20
N LEU A 11 1.75 -7.04 -7.48
CA LEU A 11 1.72 -6.92 -6.01
C LEU A 11 0.45 -6.30 -5.43
N PRO A 12 -0.05 -5.15 -5.93
CA PRO A 12 -1.26 -4.53 -5.38
C PRO A 12 -2.50 -5.41 -5.52
N SER A 13 -2.60 -6.20 -6.60
CA SER A 13 -3.72 -7.12 -6.81
C SER A 13 -3.70 -8.29 -5.82
N ILE A 14 -2.52 -8.68 -5.35
CA ILE A 14 -2.34 -9.83 -4.46
C ILE A 14 -2.40 -9.39 -3.00
N THR A 15 -1.65 -8.34 -2.64
CA THR A 15 -1.52 -7.86 -1.25
C THR A 15 -2.57 -6.85 -0.85
N GLY A 16 -3.29 -6.24 -1.80
CA GLY A 16 -4.16 -5.10 -1.52
C GLY A 16 -3.40 -3.82 -1.15
N ILE A 17 -2.06 -3.82 -1.26
CA ILE A 17 -1.21 -2.70 -0.87
C ILE A 17 -0.70 -1.99 -2.13
N SER A 18 -0.87 -0.67 -2.16
CA SER A 18 -0.35 0.13 -3.27
C SER A 18 1.18 0.04 -3.35
N ALA A 19 1.72 0.09 -4.57
CA ALA A 19 3.16 0.08 -4.82
C ALA A 19 3.95 1.12 -4.01
N ARG A 20 3.33 2.27 -3.69
CA ARG A 20 3.94 3.30 -2.83
C ARG A 20 4.08 2.83 -1.38
N SER A 21 3.07 2.16 -0.83
CA SER A 21 3.17 1.55 0.50
C SER A 21 4.16 0.40 0.52
N VAL A 22 4.28 -0.38 -0.55
CA VAL A 22 5.30 -1.44 -0.64
C VAL A 22 6.70 -0.84 -0.52
N ALA A 23 6.98 0.26 -1.23
CA ALA A 23 8.27 0.95 -1.12
C ALA A 23 8.54 1.45 0.31
N TYR A 24 7.51 1.96 0.99
CA TYR A 24 7.60 2.40 2.39
C TYR A 24 7.83 1.25 3.38
N LEU A 25 7.12 0.14 3.21
CA LEU A 25 7.28 -1.06 4.04
C LEU A 25 8.66 -1.69 3.83
N ARG A 26 9.19 -1.62 2.61
CA ARG A 26 10.55 -2.04 2.30
C ARG A 26 11.59 -1.17 3.01
N ASP A 27 11.43 0.15 3.00
CA ASP A 27 12.30 1.08 3.73
C ASP A 27 12.30 0.78 5.24
N ARG A 28 11.14 0.41 5.77
CA ARG A 28 10.99 -0.03 7.17
C ARG A 28 11.50 -1.44 7.47
N GLY A 29 11.94 -2.20 6.47
CA GLY A 29 12.35 -3.60 6.63
C GLY A 29 11.21 -4.57 6.96
N ASP A 30 9.96 -4.14 6.80
CA ASP A 30 8.76 -4.91 7.13
C ASP A 30 8.20 -5.67 5.92
N PHE A 31 8.83 -5.55 4.74
CA PHE A 31 8.42 -6.20 3.50
C PHE A 31 9.55 -7.06 2.94
N PRO A 32 9.25 -8.23 2.33
CA PRO A 32 10.27 -9.09 1.73
C PRO A 32 11.12 -8.36 0.68
N GLU A 33 12.38 -8.78 0.54
CA GLU A 33 13.32 -8.12 -0.35
C GLU A 33 13.02 -8.43 -1.83
N PRO A 34 13.03 -7.41 -2.71
CA PRO A 34 12.84 -7.64 -4.13
C PRO A 34 14.05 -8.33 -4.75
N ARG A 35 13.81 -9.43 -5.46
CA ARG A 35 14.81 -10.13 -6.25
C ARG A 35 14.95 -9.48 -7.62
N ARG A 36 16.20 -9.25 -8.04
CA ARG A 36 16.51 -8.73 -9.38
C ARG A 36 16.30 -9.84 -10.39
N LEU A 37 15.35 -9.66 -11.30
CA LEU A 37 15.07 -10.61 -12.38
C LEU A 37 15.80 -10.22 -13.66
N THR A 38 15.95 -8.91 -13.90
CA THR A 38 16.74 -8.36 -15.01
C THR A 38 17.45 -7.09 -14.56
N ALA A 39 18.24 -6.47 -15.45
CA ALA A 39 18.92 -5.21 -15.18
C ALA A 39 17.97 -4.06 -14.78
N LYS A 40 16.73 -4.06 -15.30
CA LYS A 40 15.71 -3.00 -15.09
C LYS A 40 14.50 -3.46 -14.29
N SER A 41 14.39 -4.75 -13.98
CA SER A 41 13.15 -5.30 -13.43
C SER A 41 13.40 -6.15 -12.19
N VAL A 42 12.66 -5.82 -11.14
CA VAL A 42 12.61 -6.59 -9.88
C VAL A 42 11.31 -7.39 -9.79
N GLY A 43 11.31 -8.40 -8.94
CA GLY A 43 10.12 -9.18 -8.58
C GLY A 43 10.30 -9.82 -7.21
N PHE A 44 9.24 -10.40 -6.70
CA PHE A 44 9.18 -11.02 -5.38
C PHE A 44 8.82 -12.49 -5.56
N LEU A 45 9.32 -13.37 -4.70
CA LEU A 45 8.83 -14.75 -4.69
C LEU A 45 7.39 -14.78 -4.16
N GLU A 46 6.58 -15.61 -4.79
CA GLU A 46 5.20 -15.85 -4.36
C GLU A 46 5.17 -16.43 -2.95
N SER A 47 6.03 -17.42 -2.66
CA SER A 47 6.14 -18.00 -1.32
C SER A 47 6.54 -16.99 -0.25
N GLU A 48 7.45 -16.05 -0.56
CA GLU A 48 7.86 -15.02 0.40
C GLU A 48 6.71 -14.06 0.71
N ILE A 49 5.95 -13.64 -0.31
CA ILE A 49 4.77 -12.79 -0.12
C ILE A 49 3.70 -13.51 0.66
N MET A 50 3.41 -14.78 0.34
CA MET A 50 2.43 -15.58 1.07
C MET A 50 2.84 -15.79 2.53
N MET A 51 4.11 -16.06 2.80
CA MET A 51 4.62 -16.21 4.16
C MET A 51 4.53 -14.90 4.93
N TRP A 52 4.87 -13.78 4.28
CA TRP A 52 4.72 -12.44 4.85
C TRP A 52 3.25 -12.11 5.20
N MET A 53 2.30 -12.46 4.34
CA MET A 53 0.87 -12.29 4.63
C MET A 53 0.42 -13.10 5.84
N GLN A 54 0.87 -14.34 5.96
CA GLN A 54 0.51 -15.22 7.08
C GLN A 54 1.10 -14.73 8.40
N ASN A 55 2.26 -14.08 8.35
CA ASN A 55 2.92 -13.53 9.54
C ASN A 55 2.32 -12.19 10.01
N ARG A 56 1.49 -11.54 9.20
CA ARG A 56 0.88 -10.26 9.58
C ARG A 56 -0.13 -10.46 10.72
N PRO A 57 -0.07 -9.64 11.79
CA PRO A 57 -1.06 -9.69 12.84
C PRO A 57 -2.43 -9.34 12.25
N ILE A 58 -3.46 -10.05 12.71
CA ILE A 58 -4.85 -9.73 12.39
C ILE A 58 -5.07 -8.28 12.81
N ALA A 59 -5.64 -7.48 11.90
CA ALA A 59 -5.98 -6.10 12.18
C ALA A 59 -6.93 -6.07 13.37
N GLN A 60 -6.40 -5.82 14.56
CA GLN A 60 -7.23 -5.54 15.71
C GLN A 60 -7.91 -4.20 15.41
N PRO A 61 -9.22 -4.08 15.69
CA PRO A 61 -9.90 -2.79 15.62
C PRO A 61 -9.35 -1.91 16.74
N ASP A 62 -8.18 -1.32 16.55
CA ASP A 62 -7.84 -0.07 17.22
C ASP A 62 -8.90 0.92 16.74
N GLY A 63 -9.66 1.53 17.64
CA GLY A 63 -10.92 2.27 17.40
C GLY A 63 -10.84 3.45 16.43
N ARG A 64 -9.78 3.55 15.64
CA ARG A 64 -9.58 4.42 14.49
C ARG A 64 -10.17 3.80 13.22
N SER A 65 -11.47 3.53 13.24
CA SER A 65 -12.23 3.30 12.01
C SER A 65 -12.30 4.62 11.22
N CYS A 66 -11.96 4.57 9.94
CA CYS A 66 -12.00 5.71 9.04
C CYS A 66 -13.44 6.07 8.64
N ILE A 67 -14.22 6.55 9.60
CA ILE A 67 -15.32 7.47 9.25
C ILE A 67 -14.72 8.84 8.96
N ARG A 68 -14.38 9.08 7.70
CA ARG A 68 -14.45 10.43 7.12
C ARG A 68 -15.23 10.37 5.81
N ALA A 69 -16.49 10.02 5.98
CA ALA A 69 -17.55 10.60 5.16
C ALA A 69 -17.94 11.91 5.84
N THR A 70 -17.55 13.04 5.23
CA THR A 70 -18.47 14.11 4.86
C THR A 70 -17.70 15.13 4.03
N GLY A 71 -18.19 15.35 2.81
CA GLY A 71 -17.82 16.52 2.03
C GLY A 71 -18.20 17.77 2.79
N GLU A 72 -17.22 18.46 3.36
CA GLU A 72 -17.38 19.83 3.79
C GLU A 72 -17.35 20.69 2.52
N THR A 73 -18.56 21.05 2.13
CA THR A 73 -18.89 22.09 1.15
C THR A 73 -18.03 23.33 1.39
N TRP A 74 -17.24 23.72 0.39
CA TRP A 74 -16.63 25.03 0.34
C TRP A 74 -17.74 26.08 0.25
N ARG A 75 -18.06 26.71 1.38
CA ARG A 75 -18.83 27.96 1.43
C ARG A 75 -17.97 29.03 2.11
N GLY A 76 -17.11 29.67 1.33
CA GLY A 76 -16.52 30.96 1.64
C GLY A 76 -17.23 32.04 0.84
N GLN A 77 -18.23 32.68 1.45
CA GLN A 77 -18.54 34.10 1.19
C GLN A 77 -17.30 34.89 1.54
N GLU A 78 -16.80 35.76 0.66
CA GLU A 78 -16.22 37.09 0.98
C GLU A 78 -16.20 37.93 -0.32
N ALA A 79 -17.12 38.88 -0.44
CA ALA A 79 -17.01 40.05 -1.30
C ALA A 79 -18.07 41.09 -0.89
N GLU A 80 -17.92 41.65 0.31
CA GLU A 80 -18.54 42.93 0.66
C GLU A 80 -17.42 43.89 1.03
N VAL A 81 -16.97 44.71 0.07
CA VAL A 81 -16.36 46.04 0.29
C VAL A 81 -16.32 46.79 -1.05
N ALA A 82 -17.15 47.81 -1.21
CA ALA A 82 -16.78 49.07 -1.87
C ALA A 82 -17.92 50.08 -1.70
N THR A 83 -17.63 51.06 -0.85
CA THR A 83 -18.22 52.39 -0.72
C THR A 83 -18.66 53.04 -2.02
#